data_AF-A0A7J9CG20-F1
#
_entry.id   AF-A0A7J9CG20-F1
#
_cell.length_a   1.000
_cell.length_b   1.000
_cell.length_c   1.000
_cell.angle_alpha   90.00
_cell.angle_beta   90.00
_cell.angle_gamma   90.00
#
_symmetry.space_group_name_H-M   'P 1'
#
loop_
_entity.id
_entity.type
_entity.pdbx_description
1 polymer ?
#
loop_
_entity_poly.entity_id
_entity_poly.type
_entity_poly.pdbx_seq_one_letter_code
_entity_poly.pdbx_strand_id
1 'polypeptide(L)'
;MTMNPELAKLGRSLLVPSVQELSKKPLKEVPPRYIRTDEDPPFPSHPNPLPQVPVIDMHKLFSREELERLHHACKEWGFFQ
;
A
#
# COMPACT_ATOMS: atom_id res chain seq x y z
N MET A 1 27.75 -38.20 -4.03
CA MET A 1 26.86 -37.42 -4.92
C MET A 1 26.70 -36.04 -4.31
N THR A 2 27.38 -35.03 -4.86
CA THR A 2 27.27 -33.65 -4.39
C THR A 2 25.92 -33.07 -4.82
N MET A 3 25.14 -32.59 -3.86
CA MET A 3 23.83 -31.96 -4.12
C MET A 3 24.04 -30.61 -4.83
N ASN A 4 23.28 -30.37 -5.91
CA ASN A 4 23.32 -29.12 -6.67
C ASN A 4 22.81 -27.95 -5.79
N PRO A 5 23.61 -26.90 -5.56
CA PRO A 5 23.22 -25.77 -4.71
C PRO A 5 22.04 -24.96 -5.25
N GLU A 6 21.74 -25.05 -6.56
CA GLU A 6 20.58 -24.40 -7.19
C GLU A 6 19.26 -25.11 -6.82
N LEU A 7 19.29 -26.45 -6.66
CA LEU A 7 18.11 -27.21 -6.23
C LEU A 7 17.74 -26.93 -4.76
N ALA A 8 18.74 -26.61 -3.92
CA ALA A 8 18.55 -26.17 -2.54
C ALA A 8 17.96 -24.74 -2.41
N LYS A 9 17.75 -24.03 -3.53
CA LYS A 9 17.11 -22.70 -3.54
C LYS A 9 15.64 -22.74 -3.90
N LEU A 10 15.12 -23.87 -4.39
CA LEU A 10 13.74 -23.95 -4.84
C LEU A 10 12.78 -24.05 -3.64
N GLY A 11 11.86 -23.10 -3.53
CA GLY A 11 10.81 -23.09 -2.49
C GLY A 11 11.16 -22.42 -1.15
N ARG A 12 12.36 -21.84 -0.99
CA ARG A 12 12.68 -21.07 0.23
C ARG A 12 12.19 -19.63 0.15
N SER A 13 11.82 -19.06 1.29
CA SER A 13 11.58 -17.62 1.41
C SER A 13 12.90 -16.85 1.40
N LEU A 14 12.90 -15.67 0.77
CA LEU A 14 14.04 -14.78 0.82
C LEU A 14 13.95 -13.94 2.09
N LEU A 15 14.91 -14.09 2.99
CA LEU A 15 14.95 -13.34 4.25
C LEU A 15 14.89 -11.83 3.94
N VAL A 16 13.88 -11.15 4.48
CA VAL A 16 13.71 -9.71 4.33
C VAL A 16 14.11 -9.05 5.65
N PRO A 17 15.13 -8.18 5.66
CA PRO A 17 15.49 -7.43 6.86
C PRO A 17 14.36 -6.48 7.27
N SER A 18 14.22 -6.23 8.57
CA SER A 18 13.29 -5.21 9.08
C SER A 18 13.65 -3.83 8.52
N VAL A 19 12.73 -3.23 7.78
CA VAL A 19 12.89 -1.86 7.25
C VAL A 19 13.02 -0.84 8.39
N GLN A 20 12.34 -1.08 9.52
CA GLN A 20 12.43 -0.23 10.71
C GLN A 20 13.83 -0.28 11.35
N GLU A 21 14.52 -1.42 11.31
CA GLU A 21 15.92 -1.49 11.78
C GLU A 21 16.90 -0.91 10.74
N LEU A 22 16.59 -1.05 9.45
CA LEU A 22 17.38 -0.46 8.38
C LEU A 22 17.37 1.08 8.42
N SER A 23 16.22 1.70 8.74
CA SER A 23 16.10 3.16 8.81
C SER A 23 16.91 3.79 9.93
N LYS A 24 17.28 3.02 10.97
CA LYS A 24 18.17 3.48 12.05
C LYS A 24 19.63 3.58 11.62
N LYS A 25 20.01 2.91 10.53
CA LYS A 25 21.38 2.94 10.01
C LYS A 25 21.58 4.19 9.15
N PRO A 26 22.80 4.75 9.08
CA PRO A 26 23.11 5.90 8.24
C PRO A 26 23.26 5.49 6.77
N LEU A 27 22.18 4.97 6.17
CA LEU A 27 22.14 4.61 4.75
C LEU A 27 22.09 5.89 3.91
N LYS A 28 22.99 6.00 2.93
CA LYS A 28 23.01 7.12 1.98
C LYS A 28 21.97 6.96 0.87
N GLU A 29 21.64 5.72 0.54
CA GLU A 29 20.78 5.36 -0.59
C GLU A 29 19.81 4.25 -0.18
N VAL A 30 18.65 4.22 -0.82
CA VAL A 30 17.66 3.16 -0.65
C VAL A 30 18.21 1.87 -1.27
N PRO A 31 18.18 0.73 -0.54
CA PRO A 31 18.64 -0.54 -1.11
C PRO A 31 17.90 -0.88 -2.41
N PRO A 32 18.58 -1.39 -3.46
CA PRO A 32 18.00 -1.62 -4.79
C PRO A 32 16.72 -2.47 -4.80
N ARG A 33 16.57 -3.37 -3.83
CA ARG A 33 15.39 -4.24 -3.69
C ARG A 33 14.09 -3.48 -3.38
N TYR A 34 14.17 -2.26 -2.86
CA TYR A 34 13.00 -1.42 -2.56
C TYR A 34 12.74 -0.35 -3.62
N ILE A 35 13.57 -0.30 -4.67
CA ILE A 35 13.38 0.61 -5.80
C ILE A 35 12.35 -0.02 -6.74
N ARG A 36 11.25 0.68 -6.96
CA ARG A 36 10.19 0.31 -7.92
C ARG A 36 10.51 0.99 -9.26
N THR A 37 10.99 0.22 -10.23
CA THR A 37 11.32 0.74 -11.59
C THR A 37 10.21 0.53 -12.60
N ASP A 38 9.24 -0.30 -12.21
CA ASP A 38 8.11 -0.80 -12.99
C ASP A 38 6.78 -0.09 -12.66
N GLU A 39 6.78 0.84 -11.70
CA GLU A 39 5.61 1.65 -11.39
C GLU A 39 5.44 2.76 -12.44
N ASP A 40 4.17 3.02 -12.80
CA ASP A 40 3.82 4.18 -13.60
C ASP A 40 4.38 5.47 -12.96
N PRO A 41 4.70 6.49 -13.77
CA PRO A 41 5.13 7.78 -13.25
C PRO A 41 4.19 8.23 -12.12
N PRO A 42 4.72 8.82 -11.03
CA PRO A 42 3.90 9.26 -9.92
C PRO A 42 2.75 10.11 -10.47
N PHE A 43 1.52 9.83 -9.98
CA PHE A 43 0.34 10.59 -10.38
C PHE A 43 0.69 12.08 -10.36
N PRO A 44 0.48 12.81 -11.47
CA PRO A 44 0.83 14.21 -11.52
C PRO A 44 0.16 14.90 -10.34
N SER A 45 0.90 15.71 -9.60
CA SER A 45 0.36 16.53 -8.54
C SER A 45 -0.68 17.46 -9.17
N HIS A 46 -1.95 17.05 -9.11
CA HIS A 46 -3.03 17.82 -9.71
C HIS A 46 -3.11 19.16 -8.96
N PRO A 47 -3.16 20.30 -9.67
CA PRO A 47 -3.38 21.59 -9.03
C PRO A 47 -4.78 21.69 -8.40
N ASN A 48 -5.69 20.78 -8.80
CA ASN A 48 -7.00 20.62 -8.20
C ASN A 48 -6.91 19.67 -7.00
N PRO A 49 -7.64 19.94 -5.90
CA PRO A 49 -7.70 19.02 -4.79
C PRO A 49 -8.12 17.64 -5.29
N LEU A 50 -7.34 16.62 -4.90
CA LEU A 50 -7.73 15.23 -5.11
C LEU A 50 -9.13 15.03 -4.53
N PRO A 51 -9.97 14.21 -5.18
CA PRO A 51 -11.28 13.91 -4.63
C PRO A 51 -11.08 13.33 -3.22
N GLN A 52 -11.77 13.91 -2.24
CA GLN A 52 -11.61 13.53 -0.84
C GLN A 52 -12.36 12.23 -0.57
N VAL A 53 -11.71 11.29 0.11
CA VAL A 53 -12.33 10.03 0.54
C VAL A 53 -13.57 10.33 1.39
N PRO A 54 -14.72 9.68 1.13
CA PRO A 54 -15.94 9.85 1.93
C PRO A 54 -15.69 9.55 3.41
N VAL A 55 -16.24 10.37 4.30
CA VAL A 55 -16.18 10.16 5.76
C VAL A 55 -17.58 9.82 6.25
N ILE A 56 -17.71 8.69 6.93
CA ILE A 56 -18.98 8.17 7.45
C ILE A 56 -19.06 8.39 8.96
N ASP A 57 -20.05 9.16 9.39
CA ASP A 57 -20.38 9.36 10.79
C ASP A 57 -21.11 8.13 11.35
N MET A 58 -20.37 7.24 11.99
CA MET A 58 -20.91 6.01 12.58
C MET A 58 -21.98 6.27 13.65
N HIS A 59 -21.98 7.44 14.31
CA HIS A 59 -23.03 7.80 15.26
C HIS A 59 -24.37 8.09 14.57
N LYS A 60 -24.33 8.49 13.31
CA LYS A 60 -25.51 8.80 12.49
C LYS A 60 -25.81 7.73 11.45
N LEU A 61 -25.19 6.55 11.54
CA LEU A 61 -25.29 5.52 10.50
C LEU A 61 -26.74 5.10 10.16
N PHE A 62 -27.64 5.15 11.14
CA PHE A 62 -29.05 4.81 10.96
C PHE A 62 -29.90 5.97 10.42
N SER A 63 -29.32 7.17 10.26
CA SER A 63 -29.95 8.24 9.50
C SER A 63 -29.96 7.88 8.02
N ARG A 64 -31.01 8.32 7.33
CA ARG A 64 -31.16 8.02 5.91
C ARG A 64 -30.03 8.63 5.09
N GLU A 65 -29.64 9.85 5.44
CA GLU A 65 -28.59 10.61 4.78
C GLU A 65 -27.25 9.88 4.86
N GLU A 66 -26.90 9.37 6.04
CA GLU A 66 -25.61 8.71 6.25
C GLU A 66 -25.56 7.31 5.63
N LEU A 67 -26.69 6.59 5.64
CA LEU A 67 -26.80 5.31 4.95
C LEU A 67 -26.68 5.46 3.42
N GLU A 68 -27.27 6.51 2.86
CA GLU A 68 -27.12 6.85 1.43
C GLU A 68 -25.66 7.22 1.09
N ARG A 69 -24.97 7.97 1.97
CA ARG A 69 -23.52 8.27 1.82
C ARG A 69 -22.66 7.01 1.88
N LEU A 70 -22.95 6.09 2.81
CA LEU A 70 -22.25 4.80 2.88
C LEU A 70 -22.47 3.98 1.60
N HIS A 71 -23.71 3.87 1.13
CA HIS A 71 -24.00 3.15 -0.12
C HIS A 71 -23.22 3.72 -1.30
N HIS A 72 -23.20 5.05 -1.44
CA HIS A 72 -22.46 5.75 -2.48
C HIS A 72 -20.95 5.50 -2.37
N ALA A 73 -20.37 5.58 -1.16
CA ALA A 73 -18.95 5.30 -0.94
C ALA A 73 -18.59 3.86 -1.31
N CYS A 74 -19.38 2.87 -0.88
CA CYS A 74 -19.15 1.47 -1.25
C CYS A 74 -19.18 1.24 -2.77
N LYS A 75 -20.08 1.93 -3.48
CA LYS A 75 -20.28 1.72 -4.92
C LYS A 75 -19.26 2.46 -5.78
N GLU A 76 -19.05 3.74 -5.52
CA GLU A 76 -18.24 4.61 -6.40
C GLU A 76 -16.76 4.66 -5.96
N TRP A 77 -16.47 4.41 -4.68
CA TRP A 77 -15.12 4.50 -4.13
C TRP A 77 -14.53 3.14 -3.75
N GLY A 78 -15.34 2.25 -3.17
CA GLY A 78 -14.85 1.02 -2.53
C GLY A 78 -14.05 1.26 -1.25
N PHE A 79 -13.99 2.51 -0.77
CA PHE A 79 -13.28 2.92 0.44
C PHE A 79 -13.93 4.17 1.08
N PHE A 80 -13.88 4.27 2.40
CA PHE A 80 -14.35 5.41 3.20
C PHE A 80 -13.60 5.44 4.54
N GLN A 81 -13.68 6.57 5.25
CA GLN A 81 -13.15 6.77 6.61
C GLN A 81 -14.25 6.69 7.66
#